data_AF-A0A392U021-F1
#
_entry.id   AF-A0A392U021-F1
#
_cell.length_a   1.000
_cell.length_b   1.000
_cell.length_c   1.000
_cell.angle_alpha   90.00
_cell.angle_beta   90.00
_cell.angle_gamma   90.00
#
_symmetry.space_group_name_H-M   'P 1'
#
loop_
_entity.id
_entity.type
_entity.pdbx_description
1 polymer ?
#
loop_
_entity_poly.entity_id
_entity_poly.type
_entity_poly.pdbx_seq_one_letter_code
_entity_poly.pdbx_strand_id
1 'polypeptide(L)' 'MTDGSLARCLGKDEAYTAVSDIHEGICGAHQAGDKMFWVLKRQGVFWPTMAKNCFEFAKGC' A
#
# COMPACT_ATOMS: atom_id res chain seq x y z
N MET A 1 -2.34 5.60 -25.88
CA MET A 1 -3.71 5.04 -25.79
C MET A 1 -3.48 3.55 -25.60
N THR A 2 -3.65 2.89 -24.46
CA THR A 2 -4.44 3.06 -23.23
C THR A 2 -3.51 3.36 -22.02
N ASP A 3 -3.94 3.81 -20.85
CA ASP A 3 -5.22 3.59 -20.20
C ASP A 3 -5.50 4.73 -19.22
N GLY A 4 -6.71 5.30 -19.28
CA GLY A 4 -7.29 5.99 -18.15
C GLY A 4 -7.65 4.98 -17.05
N SER A 5 -6.67 4.24 -16.56
CA SER A 5 -6.84 3.22 -15.53
C SER A 5 -7.15 3.97 -14.24
N LEU A 6 -8.44 4.15 -13.97
CA LEU A 6 -8.91 4.71 -12.71
C LEU A 6 -8.33 3.85 -11.60
N ALA A 7 -7.46 4.42 -10.77
CA ALA A 7 -7.00 3.74 -9.59
C ALA A 7 -8.20 3.38 -8.73
N ARG A 8 -8.25 2.14 -8.24
CA ARG A 8 -9.31 1.66 -7.37
C ARG A 8 -9.17 2.30 -6.00
N CYS A 9 -10.18 3.06 -5.58
CA CYS A 9 -10.24 3.57 -4.22
C CYS A 9 -10.52 2.43 -3.24
N LEU A 10 -9.71 2.28 -2.20
CA LEU A 10 -9.89 1.27 -1.16
C LEU A 10 -10.69 1.82 0.02
N GLY A 11 -11.53 0.97 0.58
CA GLY A 11 -12.10 1.18 1.91
C GLY A 11 -11.05 1.03 3.01
N LYS A 12 -11.42 1.38 4.25
CA LYS A 12 -10.52 1.33 5.41
C LYS A 12 -9.95 -0.08 5.66
N ASP A 13 -10.79 -1.10 5.61
CA ASP A 13 -10.37 -2.47 5.90
C ASP A 13 -9.49 -3.02 4.76
N GLU A 14 -9.86 -2.76 3.51
CA GLU A 14 -9.04 -3.12 2.35
C GLU A 14 -7.68 -2.42 2.36
N ALA A 15 -7.63 -1.15 2.74
CA ALA A 15 -6.40 -0.39 2.88
C ALA A 15 -5.50 -0.99 3.97
N TYR A 16 -6.07 -1.39 5.11
CA TYR A 16 -5.31 -2.05 6.18
C TYR A 16 -4.73 -3.39 5.72
N THR A 17 -5.54 -4.25 5.09
CA THR A 17 -5.08 -5.53 4.54
C THR A 17 -3.96 -5.33 3.51
N ALA A 18 -4.15 -4.40 2.57
CA ALA A 18 -3.15 -4.14 1.52
C ALA A 18 -1.80 -3.66 2.09
N VAL A 19 -1.81 -2.81 3.13
CA VAL A 19 -0.60 -2.36 3.82
C VAL A 19 0.06 -3.52 4.56
N SER A 20 -0.71 -4.33 5.30
CA SER A 20 -0.20 -5.48 6.07
C SER A 20 0.44 -6.53 5.16
N ASP A 21 -0.23 -6.92 4.07
CA ASP A 21 0.26 -7.95 3.13
C ASP A 21 1.59 -7.56 2.50
N ILE A 22 1.75 -6.28 2.15
CA ILE A 22 2.99 -5.78 1.55
C ILE A 22 4.09 -5.64 2.60
N HIS A 23 3.76 -5.21 3.82
CA HIS A 23 4.74 -5.08 4.89
C HIS A 23 5.39 -6.43 5.22
N GLU A 24 4.57 -7.45 5.47
CA GLU A 24 5.04 -8.81 5.77
C GLU A 24 5.77 -9.40 4.55
N GLY A 25 5.20 -9.23 3.36
CA GLY A 25 5.77 -9.75 2.12
C GLY A 25 6.03 -11.26 2.15
N ILE A 26 6.77 -11.74 1.16
CA ILE A 26 7.21 -13.14 1.13
C ILE A 26 8.38 -13.28 2.12
N CYS A 27 8.24 -14.22 3.07
CA CYS A 27 9.23 -14.53 4.10
C CYS A 27 9.45 -13.44 5.18
N GLY A 28 8.45 -12.60 5.49
CA GLY A 28 8.56 -11.64 6.62
C GLY A 28 9.57 -10.53 6.35
N ALA A 29 9.63 -10.04 5.11
CA ALA A 29 10.65 -9.14 4.63
C ALA A 29 10.52 -7.69 5.15
N HIS A 30 9.55 -7.41 6.04
CA HIS A 30 9.31 -6.14 6.76
C HIS A 30 9.61 -4.90 5.93
N GLN A 31 8.79 -4.66 4.89
CA GLN A 31 9.06 -3.62 3.91
C GLN A 31 9.00 -2.21 4.51
N ALA A 32 9.91 -1.34 4.04
CA ALA A 32 9.88 0.09 4.35
C ALA A 32 8.68 0.80 3.71
N GLY A 33 8.19 1.86 4.36
CA GLY A 33 6.97 2.55 3.96
C GLY A 33 6.98 3.18 2.56
N ASP A 34 8.15 3.64 2.08
CA ASP A 34 8.33 4.16 0.73
C ASP A 34 8.16 3.07 -0.34
N LYS A 35 8.73 1.88 -0.10
CA LYS A 35 8.57 0.72 -0.97
C LYS A 35 7.14 0.21 -0.97
N MET A 36 6.48 0.18 0.19
CA MET A 36 5.05 -0.19 0.29
C MET A 36 4.17 0.74 -0.56
N PHE A 37 4.35 2.06 -0.39
CA PHE A 37 3.60 3.07 -1.16
C PHE A 37 3.82 2.91 -2.68
N TRP A 38 5.05 2.64 -3.10
CA TRP A 38 5.36 2.42 -4.51
C TRP A 38 4.66 1.18 -5.08
N VAL A 39 4.66 0.05 -4.34
CA VAL A 39 3.99 -1.19 -4.77
C VAL A 39 2.48 -0.98 -4.90
N LEU A 40 1.83 -0.37 -3.90
CA LEU A 40 0.39 -0.08 -3.91
C LEU A 40 -0.01 0.80 -5.09
N LYS A 41 0.75 1.87 -5.33
CA LYS A 41 0.52 2.75 -6.48
C LYS A 41 0.64 2.00 -7.81
N ARG A 42 1.60 1.08 -7.93
CA ARG A 42 1.79 0.24 -9.12
C ARG A 42 0.67 -0.79 -9.31
N GLN A 43 0.08 -1.27 -8.23
CA GLN A 43 -1.10 -2.15 -8.25
C GLN A 43 -2.39 -1.39 -8.62
N GLY A 44 -2.32 -0.07 -8.81
CA GLY A 44 -3.48 0.74 -9.18
C GLY A 44 -4.49 0.90 -8.05
N VAL A 45 -4.05 0.82 -6.79
CA VAL A 45 -4.90 1.10 -5.63
C VAL A 45 -4.56 2.44 -5.00
N PHE A 46 -5.55 3.08 -4.40
CA PHE A 46 -5.40 4.39 -3.78
C PHE A 46 -6.36 4.59 -2.59
N TRP A 47 -5.96 5.39 -1.62
CA TRP A 47 -6.84 6.00 -0.62
C TRP A 47 -6.17 7.28 -0.06
N PRO A 48 -6.92 8.24 0.52
CA PRO A 48 -6.40 9.57 0.85
C PRO A 48 -5.18 9.58 1.79
N THR A 49 -5.09 8.61 2.71
CA THR A 49 -4.02 8.52 3.72
C THR A 49 -2.97 7.45 3.44
N MET A 50 -2.90 6.94 2.20
CA MET A 50 -2.05 5.80 1.82
C MET A 50 -0.58 5.97 2.21
N ALA A 51 0.02 7.10 1.85
CA ALA A 51 1.41 7.37 2.19
C ALA A 51 1.62 7.34 3.71
N LYS A 52 0.80 8.09 4.46
CA LYS A 52 0.86 8.13 5.93
C LYS A 52 0.73 6.74 6.54
N ASN A 53 -0.24 5.94 6.10
CA ASN A 53 -0.44 4.60 6.63
C ASN A 53 0.75 3.68 6.36
N CYS A 54 1.38 3.73 5.18
CA CYS A 54 2.59 2.96 4.90
C CYS A 54 3.75 3.33 5.83
N PHE A 55 3.99 4.63 6.07
CA PHE A 55 5.06 5.08 6.94
C PHE A 55 4.79 4.79 8.43
N GLU A 56 3.56 4.95 8.89
CA GLU A 56 3.20 4.66 10.29
C GLU A 56 3.23 3.16 10.57
N PHE A 57 2.77 2.32 9.62
CA PHE A 57 2.83 0.87 9.75
C PHE A 57 4.27 0.38 9.85
N ALA A 58 5.14 0.82 8.93
CA ALA A 58 6.56 0.44 8.95
C ALA A 58 7.31 0.93 10.21
N LYS A 59 6.90 2.07 10.80
CA LYS A 59 7.46 2.57 12.08
C LYS A 59 7.01 1.78 13.30
N GLY A 60 5.89 1.07 13.21
CA GLY A 60 5.34 0.26 14.29
C GLY A 60 5.96 -1.14 14.40
N CYS A 61 6.84 -1.50 13.46
CA CYS A 61 7.67 -2.70 13.49
C CYS A 61 8.87 -2.47 14.43
#